data_AF-A0A2G4G0E2-F1
#
_entry.id   AF-A0A2G4G0E2-F1
#
_cell.length_a   1.000
_cell.length_b   1.000
_cell.length_c   1.000
_cell.angle_alpha   90.00
_cell.angle_beta   90.00
_cell.angle_gamma   90.00
#
_symmetry.space_group_name_H-M   'P 1'
#
loop_
_entity.id
_entity.type
_entity.pdbx_description
1 polymer ?
#
loop_
_entity_poly.entity_id
_entity_poly.type
_entity_poly.pdbx_seq_one_letter_code
_entity_poly.pdbx_strand_id
1 'polypeptide(L)' 'MTAGQLFLESLSSGVITHAEIDWLLSQQDRLTRAEQAAMQRLGRLLDQGQIQLG' A
#
# COMPACT_ATOMS: atom_id res chain seq x y z
N MET A 1 -11.56 -4.23 -1.69
CA MET A 1 -10.18 -3.95 -2.13
C MET A 1 -9.29 -5.08 -1.65
N THR A 2 -8.31 -5.52 -2.43
CA THR A 2 -7.26 -6.47 -2.00
C THR A 2 -5.93 -5.74 -1.87
N ALA A 3 -4.97 -6.31 -1.13
CA ALA A 3 -3.64 -5.68 -1.00
C ALA A 3 -2.93 -5.58 -2.35
N GLY A 4 -3.10 -6.58 -3.23
CA GLY A 4 -2.58 -6.55 -4.59
C GLY A 4 -3.21 -5.45 -5.44
N GLN A 5 -4.52 -5.24 -5.32
CA GLN A 5 -5.21 -4.17 -6.04
C GLN A 5 -4.72 -2.79 -5.60
N LEU A 6 -4.71 -2.53 -4.28
CA LEU A 6 -4.19 -1.28 -3.71
C LEU A 6 -2.75 -1.02 -4.18
N PHE A 7 -1.89 -2.04 -4.12
CA PHE A 7 -0.50 -1.91 -4.57
C PHE A 7 -0.39 -1.46 -6.03
N LEU A 8 -1.17 -2.06 -6.93
CA LEU A 8 -1.16 -1.71 -8.35
C LEU A 8 -1.77 -0.33 -8.60
N GLU A 9 -2.85 0.02 -7.91
CA GLU A 9 -3.49 1.33 -8.03
C GLU A 9 -2.57 2.45 -7.52
N SER A 10 -1.90 2.27 -6.38
CA SER A 10 -0.93 3.25 -5.87
C SER A 10 0.30 3.36 -6.76
N LEU A 11 0.78 2.26 -7.34
CA LEU A 11 1.86 2.31 -8.33
C LEU A 11 1.46 3.03 -9.61
N SER A 12 0.23 2.81 -10.08
CA SER A 12 -0.26 3.40 -11.33
C SER A 12 -0.59 4.88 -11.18
N SER A 13 -1.15 5.28 -10.04
CA SER A 13 -1.55 6.66 -9.77
C SER A 13 -0.41 7.51 -9.20
N GLY A 14 0.57 6.87 -8.56
CA GLY A 14 1.60 7.56 -7.78
C GLY A 14 1.06 8.16 -6.48
N VAL A 15 -0.15 7.80 -6.07
CA VAL A 15 -0.84 8.34 -4.89
C VAL A 15 -1.40 7.21 -4.04
N ILE A 16 -1.34 7.37 -2.72
CA ILE A 16 -2.09 6.56 -1.76
C ILE A 16 -2.81 7.50 -0.78
N THR A 17 -4.07 7.22 -0.51
CA THR A 17 -4.92 8.01 0.38
C THR A 17 -4.80 7.54 1.83
N HIS A 18 -5.19 8.41 2.77
CA HIS A 18 -5.28 8.04 4.19
C HIS A 18 -6.23 6.86 4.42
N ALA A 19 -7.38 6.81 3.72
CA ALA A 19 -8.34 5.72 3.87
C ALA A 19 -7.75 4.37 3.40
N GLU A 20 -6.91 4.39 2.36
CA GLU A 20 -6.21 3.19 1.89
C GLU A 20 -5.15 2.75 2.90
N ILE A 21 -4.40 3.67 3.50
CA ILE A 21 -3.44 3.36 4.58
C ILE A 21 -4.15 2.77 5.80
N ASP A 22 -5.26 3.38 6.23
CA ASP A 22 -6.04 2.89 7.37
C ASP A 22 -6.58 1.49 7.11
N TRP A 23 -7.08 1.25 5.88
CA TRP A 23 -7.50 -0.07 5.45
C TRP A 23 -6.33 -1.07 5.51
N LEU A 24 -5.15 -0.68 5.03
CA LEU A 24 -3.94 -1.48 5.03
C LEU A 24 -3.53 -1.92 6.44
N LEU A 25 -3.53 -1.00 7.39
CA LEU A 25 -3.23 -1.25 8.80
C LEU A 25 -4.30 -2.16 9.43
N SER A 26 -5.56 -2.03 9.05
CA SER A 26 -6.65 -2.90 9.54
C SER A 26 -6.54 -4.36 9.06
N GLN A 27 -5.82 -4.62 7.97
CA GLN A 27 -5.70 -5.96 7.38
C GLN A 27 -4.39 -6.67 7.72
N GLN A 28 -3.46 -6.05 8.47
CA GLN A 28 -2.08 -6.52 8.63
C GLN A 28 -1.95 -8.01 9.04
N ASP A 29 -2.81 -8.47 9.95
CA ASP A 29 -2.81 -9.86 10.46
C ASP A 29 -3.43 -10.88 9.49
N ARG A 30 -4.11 -10.43 8.44
CA ARG A 30 -4.83 -11.25 7.46
C ARG A 30 -4.08 -11.39 6.13
N LEU A 31 -3.04 -10.59 5.92
CA LEU A 31 -2.25 -10.60 4.70
C LEU A 31 -1.31 -11.81 4.65
N THR A 32 -1.22 -12.41 3.48
CA THR A 32 -0.18 -13.41 3.19
C THR A 32 1.21 -12.79 3.25
N ARG A 33 2.26 -13.60 3.38
CA ARG A 33 3.65 -13.11 3.34
C ARG A 33 3.97 -12.31 2.07
N ALA A 34 3.41 -12.72 0.92
CA ALA A 34 3.61 -12.02 -0.35
C ALA A 34 2.97 -10.64 -0.33
N GLU A 35 1.75 -10.53 0.19
CA GLU A 35 1.05 -9.25 0.34
C GLU A 35 1.78 -8.36 1.35
N GLN A 36 2.21 -8.88 2.50
CA GLN A 36 3.01 -8.13 3.47
C GLN A 36 4.29 -7.57 2.85
N ALA A 37 5.00 -8.35 2.02
CA ALA A 37 6.18 -7.87 1.30
C ALA A 37 5.84 -6.74 0.30
N ALA A 38 4.70 -6.84 -0.39
CA ALA A 38 4.21 -5.77 -1.28
C ALA A 38 3.89 -4.49 -0.50
N MET A 39 3.24 -4.61 0.66
CA MET A 39 2.91 -3.48 1.53
C MET A 39 4.16 -2.81 2.11
N GLN A 40 5.15 -3.61 2.55
CA GLN A 40 6.45 -3.06 2.96
C GLN A 40 7.16 -2.34 1.82
N ARG A 41 7.06 -2.85 0.58
CA ARG A 41 7.60 -2.15 -0.59
C ARG A 41 6.87 -0.84 -0.81
N LEU A 42 5.54 -0.82 -0.68
CA LEU A 42 4.74 0.40 -0.81
C LEU A 42 5.13 1.46 0.22
N GLY A 43 5.36 1.08 1.48
CA GLY A 43 5.90 1.98 2.50
C GLY A 43 7.25 2.59 2.11
N ARG A 44 8.18 1.79 1.58
CA ARG A 44 9.47 2.32 1.08
C ARG A 44 9.31 3.30 -0.08
N LEU A 45 8.34 3.07 -0.97
CA LEU A 45 8.07 3.98 -2.09
C LEU A 45 7.50 5.33 -1.60
N LEU A 46 6.68 5.29 -0.54
CA LEU A 46 6.20 6.48 0.15
C LEU A 46 7.37 7.26 0.79
N ASP A 47 8.23 6.57 1.53
CA ASP A 47 9.41 7.18 2.18
C ASP A 47 10.38 7.81 1.17
N GLN A 48 10.45 7.25 -0.05
CA GLN A 48 11.28 7.75 -1.15
C GLN A 48 10.61 8.89 -1.95
N GLY A 49 9.36 9.24 -1.65
CA GLY A 49 8.58 10.22 -2.40
C GLY A 49 8.17 9.77 -3.81
N GLN A 50 8.27 8.47 -4.12
CA GLN A 50 7.82 7.90 -5.40
C GLN A 50 6.30 7.70 -5.44
N ILE A 51 5.69 7.46 -4.28
CA ILE A 51 4.25 7.52 -4.06
C ILE A 51 3.99 8.65 -3.07
N GLN A 52 2.99 9.47 -3.34
CA GLN A 52 2.61 10.60 -2.50
C GLN A 52 1.36 10.27 -1.68
N LEU A 53 1.27 10.86 -0.50
CA LEU A 53 0.06 10.84 0.30
C LEU A 53 -0.95 11.82 -0.31
N GLY A 54 -2.14 11.33 -0.66
CA GLY A 54 -3.23 12.09 -1.27
C GLY A 54 -4.42 12.31 -0.36
#